data_AF-C0CRQ3-F1
#
_entry.id   AF-C0CRQ3-F1
#
_cell.length_a   1.000
_cell.length_b   1.000
_cell.length_c   1.000
_cell.angle_alpha   90.00
_cell.angle_beta   90.00
_cell.angle_gamma   90.00
#
_symmetry.space_group_name_H-M   'P 1'
#
loop_
_entity.id
_entity.type
_entity.pdbx_description
1 polymer ?
#
loop_
_entity_poly.entity_id
_entity_poly.type
_entity_poly.pdbx_seq_one_letter_code
_entity_poly.pdbx_strand_id
1 'polypeptide(L)' 'MAATRDGKMWCCQFYYKDWQGVSRKNNKRGFKTKSDAEQ' A
#
# COMPACT_ATOMS: atom_id res chain seq x y z
N MET A 1 -3.79 1.97 6.62
CA MET A 1 -2.76 1.20 5.87
C MET A 1 -1.40 1.41 6.53
N ALA A 2 -0.47 0.44 6.45
CA ALA A 2 0.91 0.66 6.86
C ALA A 2 1.69 1.31 5.70
N ALA A 3 2.01 2.60 5.83
CA ALA A 3 2.87 3.29 4.87
C ALA A 3 4.34 2.98 5.16
N THR A 4 5.03 2.42 4.18
CA THR A 4 6.46 2.10 4.23
C THR A 4 7.22 3.05 3.31
N ARG A 5 8.51 3.28 3.60
CA ARG A 5 9.35 4.20 2.82
C ARG A 5 10.22 3.40 1.86
N ASP A 6 10.05 3.63 0.56
CA ASP A 6 10.79 3.00 -0.54
C ASP A 6 11.77 4.05 -1.12
N GLY A 7 12.90 4.24 -0.44
CA GLY A 7 13.91 5.25 -0.79
C GLY A 7 13.40 6.70 -0.64
N LYS A 8 13.25 7.41 -1.77
CA LYS A 8 12.71 8.79 -1.83
C LYS A 8 11.19 8.84 -1.89
N MET A 9 10.52 7.73 -2.15
CA MET A 9 9.06 7.66 -2.32
C MET A 9 8.43 6.80 -1.22
N TRP A 10 7.12 6.95 -1.04
CA TRP A 10 6.33 6.18 -0.10
C TRP A 10 5.55 5.08 -0.81
N CYS A 11 5.31 4.00 -0.10
CA CYS A 11 4.48 2.87 -0.54
C CYS A 11 3.45 2.52 0.54
N CYS A 12 2.28 2.05 0.12
CA CYS A 12 1.22 1.58 1.02
C CYS A 12 0.98 0.09 0.80
N GLN A 13 0.97 -0.67 1.89
CA GLN A 13 0.54 -2.06 1.86
C GLN A 13 -0.97 -2.10 2.07
N PHE A 14 -1.68 -2.71 1.12
CA PHE A 14 -3.11 -2.94 1.23
C PHE A 14 -3.42 -4.42 1.10
N TYR A 15 -4.41 -4.84 1.88
CA TYR A 15 -4.97 -6.17 1.82
C TYR A 15 -6.36 -6.05 1.21
N TYR A 16 -6.67 -6.92 0.27
CA TYR A 16 -8.03 -7.06 -0.25
C TYR A 16 -8.38 -8.53 -0.31
N LYS A 17 -9.68 -8.84 -0.16
CA LYS A 17 -10.20 -10.14 -0.53
C LYS A 17 -10.55 -10.09 -2.00
N ASP A 18 -10.06 -11.06 -2.76
CA ASP A 18 -10.54 -11.24 -4.11
C ASP A 18 -11.94 -11.89 -4.09
N TRP A 19 -12.52 -12.07 -5.27
CA TRP A 19 -13.86 -12.65 -5.42
C TRP A 19 -13.93 -14.13 -4.98
N GLN A 20 -12.79 -14.83 -4.89
CA GLN A 20 -12.69 -16.18 -4.33
C GLN A 20 -12.50 -16.19 -2.80
N GLY A 21 -12.43 -15.02 -2.17
CA GLY A 21 -12.29 -14.88 -0.71
C GLY A 21 -10.86 -15.01 -0.18
N VAL A 22 -9.86 -15.11 -1.06
CA VAL A 22 -8.44 -15.16 -0.72
C VAL A 22 -7.94 -13.76 -0.37
N SER A 23 -7.31 -13.62 0.79
CA SER A 23 -6.65 -12.38 1.18
C SER A 23 -5.35 -12.20 0.40
N ARG A 24 -5.35 -11.25 -0.53
CA ARG A 24 -4.16 -10.87 -1.29
C ARG A 24 -3.55 -9.63 -0.68
N LYS A 25 -2.23 -9.70 -0.49
CA LYS A 25 -1.39 -8.56 -0.13
C LYS A 25 -0.88 -7.91 -1.40
N ASN A 26 -1.04 -6.60 -1.51
CA ASN A 26 -0.52 -5.86 -2.64
C ASN A 26 0.02 -4.50 -2.17
N ASN A 27 0.98 -3.95 -2.93
CA ASN A 27 1.71 -2.75 -2.53
C ASN A 27 1.54 -1.67 -3.60
N LYS A 28 0.92 -0.55 -3.26
CA LYS A 28 0.90 0.63 -4.12
C LYS A 28 2.14 1.48 -3.82
N ARG A 29 2.85 1.91 -4.87
CA ARG A 29 4.12 2.65 -4.78
C ARG A 29 4.02 3.98 -5.52
N GLY A 30 4.97 4.88 -5.27
CA GLY A 30 5.08 6.15 -5.99
C GLY A 30 4.42 7.34 -5.30
N PHE A 31 4.09 7.20 -4.01
CA PHE A 31 3.55 8.32 -3.24
C PHE A 31 4.65 9.30 -2.88
N LYS A 32 4.40 10.61 -3.06
CA LYS A 32 5.37 11.65 -2.70
C LYS A 32 5.37 11.92 -1.20
N THR A 33 4.22 11.82 -0.55
CA THR A 33 4.06 12.08 0.88
C THR A 33 3.64 10.81 1.63
N LYS A 34 3.95 10.76 2.92
CA LYS A 34 3.50 9.68 3.81
C LYS A 34 1.98 9.65 3.91
N SER A 35 1.35 10.83 4.00
CA SER A 35 -0.09 11.00 4.11
C SER A 35 -0.85 10.46 2.90
N ASP A 36 -0.34 10.68 1.68
CA ASP A 36 -0.88 10.06 0.46
C ASP A 36 -0.82 8.53 0.49
N ALA A 37 0.21 7.96 1.14
CA ALA A 37 0.36 6.51 1.28
C ALA A 37 -0.43 5.94 2.48
N GLU A 38 -0.89 6.77 3.42
CA GLU A 38 -1.68 6.32 4.57
C GLU A 38 -3.20 6.37 4.30
N GLN A 39 -3.62 7.06 3.25
CA GLN A 39 -5.00 7.07 2.73
C GLN A 39 -5.46 5.71 2.20
#